data_AF-A0A2T2VCA8-F1
#
_entry.id   AF-A0A2T2VCA8-F1
#
_cell.length_a   1.000
_cell.length_b   1.000
_cell.length_c   1.000
_cell.angle_alpha   90.00
_cell.angle_beta   90.00
_cell.angle_gamma   90.00
#
_symmetry.space_group_name_H-M   'P 1'
#
loop_
_entity.id
_entity.type
_entity.pdbx_description
1 polymer ?
#
loop_
_entity_poly.entity_id
_entity_poly.type
_entity_poly.pdbx_seq_one_letter_code
_entity_poly.pdbx_strand_id
1 'polypeptide(L)'
;MLQTPTKNDLLNRIIDWLEQHRLINAGLVLLYTGFLLFLHGTFVKLSVDIMLALGRPLYNLIVGSVSIVLGLAFIGFLVWQVQRHPFLRTSKLIYFFITMTLMLIHYQFLFELNIEIIHSLQFAGLAFLLYPFTRRFGAAIIMGLPVMILDEWYQYMILFPENIIYFDFNDILMDVLGSALLLCGMWIGGVNTENQPGPFWQRSELYLLAGMILLTAIGLSTCHFARFAFATCDNTWFVFSQLDNPRQFWQEHPTHGSIYHVMPPVEGTIVNSIVCLFYMLIDTVEEKT
;
A
#
# COMPACT_ATOMS: atom_id res chain seq x y z
N MET A 1 -20.41 24.42 -24.54
CA MET A 1 -19.39 23.80 -25.43
C MET A 1 -19.46 22.32 -25.18
N LEU A 2 -19.86 21.52 -26.16
CA LEU A 2 -19.81 20.06 -26.07
C LEU A 2 -18.33 19.67 -26.05
N GLN A 3 -17.84 19.14 -24.94
CA GLN A 3 -16.54 18.47 -24.92
C GLN A 3 -16.63 17.35 -25.96
N THR A 4 -15.88 17.52 -27.05
CA THR A 4 -15.63 16.42 -27.97
C THR A 4 -15.05 15.29 -27.13
N PRO A 5 -15.60 14.06 -27.20
CA PRO A 5 -15.09 12.94 -26.43
C PRO A 5 -13.61 12.81 -26.80
N THR A 6 -12.74 13.18 -25.86
CA THR A 6 -11.31 13.01 -25.98
C THR A 6 -11.11 11.54 -26.28
N LYS A 7 -10.48 11.23 -27.43
CA LYS A 7 -10.13 9.88 -27.88
C LYS A 7 -9.96 8.97 -26.66
N ASN A 8 -10.91 8.05 -26.43
CA ASN A 8 -10.90 7.15 -25.28
C ASN A 8 -9.49 6.59 -25.08
N ASP A 9 -8.81 7.08 -24.05
CA ASP A 9 -7.43 6.70 -23.75
C ASP A 9 -7.39 5.19 -23.50
N LEU A 10 -6.31 4.53 -23.93
CA LEU A 10 -6.17 3.07 -23.83
C LEU A 10 -6.42 2.59 -22.39
N LEU A 11 -5.98 3.36 -21.41
CA LEU A 11 -6.15 3.10 -19.98
C LEU A 11 -7.63 3.00 -19.58
N ASN A 12 -8.45 3.99 -19.98
CA ASN A 12 -9.89 3.98 -19.70
C ASN A 12 -10.57 2.77 -20.35
N ARG A 13 -10.18 2.39 -21.58
CA ARG A 13 -10.73 1.19 -22.24
C ARG A 13 -10.43 -0.10 -21.50
N ILE A 14 -9.22 -0.22 -20.94
CA ILE A 14 -8.83 -1.40 -20.15
C ILE A 14 -9.67 -1.47 -18.87
N ILE A 15 -9.82 -0.34 -18.18
CA ILE A 15 -10.64 -0.25 -16.95
C ILE A 15 -12.10 -0.56 -17.25
N ASP A 16 -12.67 0.05 -18.29
CA ASP A 16 -14.05 -0.20 -18.75
C ASP A 16 -14.25 -1.68 -19.10
N TRP A 17 -13.27 -2.31 -19.76
CA TRP A 17 -13.33 -3.73 -20.10
C TRP A 17 -13.29 -4.62 -18.85
N LEU A 18 -12.40 -4.35 -17.89
CA LEU A 18 -12.31 -5.10 -16.65
C LEU A 18 -13.58 -4.97 -15.79
N GLU A 19 -14.17 -3.77 -15.75
CA GLU A 19 -15.45 -3.54 -15.07
C GLU A 19 -16.58 -4.33 -15.72
N GLN A 20 -16.65 -4.37 -17.06
CA GLN A 20 -17.66 -5.16 -17.78
C GLN A 20 -17.48 -6.68 -17.57
N HIS A 21 -16.26 -7.14 -17.33
CA HIS A 21 -15.91 -8.54 -17.14
C HIS A 21 -15.52 -8.87 -15.69
N ARG A 22 -16.37 -8.49 -14.73
CA ARG A 22 -16.11 -8.59 -13.28
C ARG A 22 -15.60 -9.97 -12.81
N LEU A 23 -16.10 -11.07 -13.39
CA LEU A 23 -15.64 -12.42 -13.04
C LEU A 23 -14.20 -12.68 -13.49
N ILE A 24 -13.83 -12.20 -14.69
CA ILE A 24 -12.46 -12.29 -15.19
C ILE A 24 -11.56 -11.41 -14.32
N ASN A 25 -11.98 -10.17 -14.05
CA ASN A 25 -11.21 -9.28 -13.18
C ASN A 25 -11.02 -9.88 -11.77
N ALA A 26 -12.05 -10.55 -11.21
CA ALA A 26 -11.94 -11.23 -9.93
C ALA A 26 -10.94 -12.39 -9.98
N GLY A 27 -10.94 -13.17 -11.06
CA GLY A 27 -9.93 -14.18 -11.32
C GLY A 27 -8.51 -13.61 -11.41
N LEU A 28 -8.35 -12.45 -12.04
CA LEU A 28 -7.05 -11.74 -12.11
C LEU A 28 -6.59 -11.25 -10.75
N VAL A 29 -7.49 -10.65 -9.94
CA VAL A 29 -7.17 -10.25 -8.57
C VAL A 29 -6.75 -11.45 -7.73
N LEU A 30 -7.50 -12.56 -7.77
CA LEU A 30 -7.15 -13.77 -7.02
C LEU A 30 -5.82 -14.37 -7.45
N LEU A 31 -5.57 -14.43 -8.77
CA LEU A 31 -4.29 -14.91 -9.31
C LEU A 31 -3.13 -14.00 -8.89
N TYR A 32 -3.33 -12.68 -8.92
CA TYR A 32 -2.33 -11.70 -8.52
C TYR A 32 -2.06 -11.75 -7.01
N THR A 33 -3.10 -11.87 -6.18
CA THR A 33 -2.96 -12.10 -4.73
C THR A 33 -2.19 -13.40 -4.45
N GLY A 34 -2.53 -14.50 -5.13
CA GLY A 34 -1.76 -15.74 -5.00
C GLY A 34 -0.30 -15.59 -5.42
N PHE A 35 -0.03 -14.84 -6.50
CA PHE A 35 1.33 -14.51 -6.93
C PHE A 35 2.09 -13.74 -5.84
N LEU A 36 1.48 -12.71 -5.23
CA LEU A 36 2.10 -11.95 -4.15
C LEU A 36 2.45 -12.87 -2.97
N LEU A 37 1.45 -13.55 -2.40
CA LEU A 37 1.62 -14.37 -1.20
C LEU A 37 2.61 -15.53 -1.40
N PHE A 38 2.44 -16.32 -2.48
CA PHE A 38 3.17 -17.58 -2.63
C PHE A 38 4.54 -17.41 -3.28
N LEU A 39 4.77 -16.34 -4.04
CA LEU A 39 6.09 -16.06 -4.62
C LEU A 39 6.91 -15.04 -3.81
N HIS A 40 6.34 -14.43 -2.76
CA HIS A 40 7.07 -13.53 -1.87
C HIS A 40 8.42 -14.12 -1.44
N GLY A 41 8.41 -15.31 -0.84
CA GLY A 41 9.64 -15.98 -0.39
C GLY A 41 10.64 -16.31 -1.51
N THR A 42 10.15 -16.55 -2.73
CA THR A 42 11.01 -16.77 -3.90
C THR A 42 11.74 -15.48 -4.29
N PHE A 43 11.03 -14.34 -4.29
CA PHE A 43 11.61 -13.04 -4.60
C PHE A 43 12.56 -12.55 -3.50
N VAL A 44 12.23 -12.76 -2.22
CA VAL A 44 13.13 -12.47 -1.10
C VAL A 44 14.41 -13.28 -1.24
N LYS A 45 14.32 -14.59 -1.48
CA LYS A 45 15.52 -15.42 -1.66
C LYS A 45 16.37 -14.96 -2.84
N LEU A 46 15.74 -14.68 -3.98
CA LEU A 46 16.45 -14.16 -5.15
C LEU A 46 17.14 -12.82 -4.86
N SER A 47 16.45 -11.91 -4.16
CA SER A 47 16.97 -10.62 -3.70
C SER A 47 18.19 -10.80 -2.79
N VAL A 48 18.11 -11.72 -1.81
CA VAL A 48 19.21 -12.05 -0.90
C VAL A 48 20.39 -12.66 -1.65
N ASP A 49 20.15 -13.61 -2.55
CA ASP A 49 21.20 -14.25 -3.35
C ASP A 49 21.97 -13.22 -4.19
N ILE A 50 21.25 -12.27 -4.82
CA ILE A 50 21.84 -11.16 -5.58
C ILE A 50 22.60 -10.21 -4.65
N MET A 51 22.02 -9.87 -3.49
CA MET A 51 22.66 -8.99 -2.50
C MET A 51 23.96 -9.58 -1.98
N LEU A 52 24.00 -10.88 -1.69
CA LEU A 52 25.20 -11.60 -1.25
C LEU A 52 26.26 -11.64 -2.35
N ALA A 53 25.86 -11.81 -3.61
CA ALA A 53 26.79 -11.84 -4.74
C ALA A 53 27.44 -10.47 -5.04
N LEU A 54 26.68 -9.37 -4.91
CA LEU A 54 27.15 -8.01 -5.21
C LEU A 54 27.78 -7.30 -4.01
N GLY A 55 27.45 -7.73 -2.80
CA GLY A 55 27.67 -6.99 -1.57
C GLY A 55 26.61 -5.90 -1.35
N ARG A 56 26.21 -5.72 -0.09
CA ARG A 56 25.12 -4.81 0.32
C ARG A 56 25.26 -3.36 -0.18
N PRO A 57 26.44 -2.70 -0.09
CA PRO A 57 26.55 -1.31 -0.54
C PRO A 57 26.26 -1.14 -2.03
N LEU A 58 26.77 -2.05 -2.86
CA LEU A 58 26.53 -2.03 -4.31
C LEU A 58 25.07 -2.40 -4.63
N TYR A 59 24.53 -3.41 -3.95
CA TYR A 59 23.12 -3.79 -4.08
C TYR A 59 22.17 -2.61 -3.81
N ASN A 60 22.34 -1.95 -2.66
CA ASN A 60 21.52 -0.79 -2.27
C ASN A 60 21.67 0.38 -3.25
N LEU A 61 22.88 0.62 -3.77
CA LEU A 61 23.12 1.64 -4.79
C LEU A 61 22.35 1.34 -6.08
N ILE A 62 22.36 0.08 -6.54
CA ILE A 62 21.66 -0.35 -7.75
C ILE A 62 20.15 -0.22 -7.56
N VAL A 63 19.59 -0.79 -6.49
CA VAL A 63 18.16 -0.72 -6.17
C VAL A 63 17.71 0.74 -6.08
N GLY A 64 18.45 1.57 -5.33
CA GLY A 64 18.16 2.99 -5.21
C GLY A 64 18.21 3.72 -6.56
N SER A 65 19.22 3.45 -7.39
CA SER A 65 19.35 4.07 -8.72
C SER A 65 18.21 3.69 -9.65
N VAL A 66 17.81 2.42 -9.67
CA VAL A 66 16.66 1.94 -10.46
C VAL A 66 15.38 2.60 -9.98
N SER A 67 15.13 2.64 -8.67
CA SER A 67 13.96 3.31 -8.09
C SER A 67 13.91 4.80 -8.44
N ILE A 68 15.04 5.51 -8.40
CA ILE A 68 15.13 6.92 -8.79
C ILE A 68 14.81 7.10 -10.29
N VAL A 69 15.40 6.29 -11.17
CA VAL A 69 15.16 6.38 -12.62
C VAL A 69 13.68 6.13 -12.95
N LEU A 70 13.09 5.08 -12.38
CA LEU A 70 11.67 4.77 -12.57
C LEU A 70 10.77 5.87 -12.00
N GLY A 71 11.10 6.39 -10.80
CA GLY A 71 10.37 7.50 -10.18
C GLY A 71 10.42 8.78 -11.02
N LEU A 72 11.59 9.15 -11.55
CA LEU A 72 11.75 10.30 -12.44
C LEU A 72 11.00 10.11 -13.76
N ALA A 73 11.03 8.92 -14.34
CA ALA A 73 10.26 8.60 -15.54
C ALA A 73 8.75 8.74 -15.29
N PHE A 74 8.26 8.25 -14.13
CA PHE A 74 6.87 8.39 -13.73
C PHE A 74 6.49 9.85 -13.49
N ILE A 75 7.30 10.64 -12.77
CA ILE A 75 7.07 12.08 -12.59
C ILE A 75 7.04 12.81 -13.94
N GLY A 76 7.98 12.51 -14.85
CA GLY A 76 8.01 13.08 -16.19
C GLY A 76 6.74 12.79 -16.98
N PHE A 77 6.25 11.54 -16.92
CA PHE A 77 4.96 11.15 -17.48
C PHE A 77 3.79 11.95 -16.86
N LEU A 78 3.76 12.11 -15.53
CA LEU A 78 2.71 12.85 -14.85
C LEU A 78 2.73 14.34 -15.16
N VAL A 79 3.89 14.97 -15.25
CA VAL A 79 4.01 16.38 -15.67
C VAL A 79 3.39 16.59 -17.05
N TRP A 80 3.63 15.67 -17.97
CA TRP A 80 3.02 15.68 -19.29
C TRP A 80 1.49 15.48 -19.23
N GLN A 81 1.01 14.54 -18.42
CA GLN A 81 -0.43 14.27 -18.27
C GLN A 81 -1.19 15.42 -17.60
N VAL A 82 -0.61 16.07 -16.60
CA VAL A 82 -1.21 17.23 -15.91
C VAL A 82 -1.51 18.38 -16.90
N GLN A 83 -0.68 18.54 -17.94
CA GLN A 83 -0.90 19.54 -18.98
C GLN A 83 -2.08 19.17 -19.89
N ARG A 84 -2.35 17.87 -20.09
CA ARG A 84 -3.44 17.36 -20.93
C ARG A 84 -4.78 17.31 -20.20
N HIS A 85 -4.76 17.13 -18.89
CA HIS A 85 -5.96 16.99 -18.05
C HIS A 85 -5.96 18.04 -16.93
N PRO A 86 -6.15 19.34 -17.26
CA PRO A 86 -6.01 20.44 -16.30
C PRO A 86 -7.13 20.52 -15.24
N PHE A 87 -8.21 19.75 -15.41
CA PHE A 87 -9.32 19.72 -14.47
C PHE A 87 -8.86 19.17 -13.10
N LEU A 88 -9.23 19.87 -12.02
CA LEU A 88 -8.79 19.59 -10.63
C LEU A 88 -7.26 19.48 -10.47
N ARG A 89 -6.48 20.14 -11.34
CA ARG A 89 -5.01 20.08 -11.35
C ARG A 89 -4.40 20.31 -9.97
N THR A 90 -4.86 21.32 -9.24
CA THR A 90 -4.32 21.64 -7.91
C THR A 90 -4.54 20.51 -6.93
N SER A 91 -5.76 19.95 -6.84
CA SER A 91 -6.06 18.82 -5.96
C SER A 91 -5.22 17.60 -6.32
N LYS A 92 -5.16 17.24 -7.61
CA LYS A 92 -4.35 16.12 -8.12
C LYS A 92 -2.87 16.25 -7.74
N LEU A 93 -2.30 17.44 -7.92
CA LEU A 93 -0.92 17.72 -7.56
C LEU A 93 -0.68 17.71 -6.05
N ILE A 94 -1.63 18.19 -5.24
CA ILE A 94 -1.54 18.15 -3.78
C ILE A 94 -1.51 16.70 -3.29
N TYR A 95 -2.46 15.86 -3.72
CA TYR A 95 -2.49 14.45 -3.32
C TYR A 95 -1.22 13.71 -3.77
N PHE A 96 -0.78 13.94 -5.01
CA PHE A 96 0.47 13.36 -5.50
C PHE A 96 1.69 13.82 -4.69
N PHE A 97 1.81 15.12 -4.40
CA PHE A 97 2.91 15.67 -3.61
C PHE A 97 2.91 15.14 -2.17
N ILE A 98 1.74 15.03 -1.53
CA ILE A 98 1.60 14.42 -0.21
C ILE A 98 2.02 12.95 -0.26
N THR A 99 1.57 12.19 -1.27
CA THR A 99 1.95 10.77 -1.44
C THR A 99 3.46 10.62 -1.54
N MET A 100 4.12 11.40 -2.41
CA MET A 100 5.58 11.38 -2.57
C MET A 100 6.31 11.78 -1.29
N THR A 101 5.79 12.76 -0.55
CA THR A 101 6.36 13.20 0.72
C THR A 101 6.27 12.10 1.78
N LEU A 102 5.11 11.45 1.89
CA LEU A 102 4.91 10.33 2.81
C LEU A 102 5.80 9.13 2.46
N MET A 103 5.94 8.80 1.18
CA MET A 103 6.87 7.75 0.73
C MET A 103 8.33 8.09 1.05
N LEU A 104 8.74 9.36 0.92
CA LEU A 104 10.09 9.78 1.28
C LEU A 104 10.33 9.71 2.80
N ILE A 105 9.35 10.12 3.60
CA ILE A 105 9.39 9.97 5.07
C ILE A 105 9.47 8.49 5.44
N HIS A 106 8.65 7.64 4.81
CA HIS A 106 8.67 6.20 5.01
C HIS A 106 10.04 5.60 4.68
N TYR A 107 10.57 5.86 3.47
CA TYR A 107 11.91 5.43 3.06
C TYR A 107 13.01 5.85 4.05
N GLN A 108 12.91 7.04 4.64
CA GLN A 108 13.94 7.57 5.52
C GLN A 108 13.90 7.00 6.95
N PHE A 109 12.73 6.60 7.44
CA PHE A 109 12.52 6.29 8.85
C PHE A 109 11.99 4.88 9.13
N LEU A 110 11.30 4.28 8.18
CA LEU A 110 10.55 3.04 8.39
C LEU A 110 11.14 1.84 7.62
N PHE A 111 11.95 2.10 6.60
CA PHE A 111 12.61 1.02 5.84
C PHE A 111 13.68 0.33 6.66
N GLU A 112 13.62 -1.00 6.71
CA GLU A 112 14.70 -1.83 7.19
C GLU A 112 15.74 -2.04 6.08
N LEU A 113 15.28 -2.27 4.85
CA LEU A 113 16.07 -2.44 3.64
C LEU A 113 15.47 -1.67 2.45
N ASN A 114 16.35 -1.10 1.62
CA ASN A 114 15.93 -0.36 0.41
C ASN A 114 15.09 -1.18 -0.58
N ILE A 115 15.16 -2.52 -0.54
CA ILE A 115 14.39 -3.38 -1.44
C ILE A 115 12.90 -3.40 -1.09
N GLU A 116 12.50 -3.01 0.12
CA GLU A 116 11.09 -2.88 0.53
C GLU A 116 10.30 -1.92 -0.37
N ILE A 117 10.98 -1.04 -1.10
CA ILE A 117 10.35 -0.22 -2.17
C ILE A 117 9.54 -1.06 -3.17
N ILE A 118 9.85 -2.35 -3.34
CA ILE A 118 9.12 -3.27 -4.22
C ILE A 118 7.65 -3.44 -3.82
N HIS A 119 7.34 -3.36 -2.52
CA HIS A 119 5.98 -3.40 -1.99
C HIS A 119 5.10 -2.36 -2.68
N SER A 120 5.64 -1.14 -2.85
CA SER A 120 4.88 -0.08 -3.50
C SER A 120 4.50 -0.41 -4.95
N LEU A 121 5.35 -1.14 -5.68
CA LEU A 121 5.08 -1.55 -7.07
C LEU A 121 4.11 -2.73 -7.13
N GLN A 122 4.25 -3.69 -6.22
CA GLN A 122 3.38 -4.85 -6.10
C GLN A 122 1.94 -4.43 -5.79
N PHE A 123 1.76 -3.59 -4.77
CA PHE A 123 0.42 -3.18 -4.36
C PHE A 123 -0.16 -2.07 -5.23
N ALA A 124 0.66 -1.29 -5.94
CA ALA A 124 0.19 -0.50 -7.09
C ALA A 124 -0.51 -1.39 -8.13
N GLY A 125 0.11 -2.52 -8.51
CA GLY A 125 -0.50 -3.49 -9.43
C GLY A 125 -1.83 -4.06 -8.91
N LEU A 126 -1.91 -4.39 -7.63
CA LEU A 126 -3.15 -4.87 -7.01
C LEU A 126 -4.24 -3.78 -7.04
N ALA A 127 -3.91 -2.54 -6.67
CA ALA A 127 -4.83 -1.42 -6.66
C ALA A 127 -5.40 -1.13 -8.06
N PHE A 128 -4.59 -1.27 -9.11
CA PHE A 128 -5.06 -1.17 -10.50
C PHE A 128 -6.13 -2.20 -10.83
N LEU A 129 -5.96 -3.46 -10.42
CA LEU A 129 -6.94 -4.53 -10.67
C LEU A 129 -8.20 -4.39 -9.79
N LEU A 130 -8.07 -3.82 -8.59
CA LEU A 130 -9.19 -3.57 -7.70
C LEU A 130 -10.04 -2.37 -8.12
N TYR A 131 -9.43 -1.35 -8.72
CA TYR A 131 -10.11 -0.11 -9.11
C TYR A 131 -11.36 -0.30 -10.00
N PRO A 132 -11.36 -1.16 -11.05
CA PRO A 132 -12.54 -1.40 -11.87
C PRO A 132 -13.78 -1.92 -11.12
N PHE A 133 -13.66 -2.46 -9.91
CA PHE A 133 -14.84 -2.93 -9.16
C PHE A 133 -15.67 -1.81 -8.56
N THR A 134 -15.06 -0.66 -8.29
CA THR A 134 -15.69 0.45 -7.55
C THR A 134 -15.57 1.78 -8.26
N ARG A 135 -14.66 1.95 -9.22
CA ARG A 135 -14.27 3.24 -9.83
C ARG A 135 -14.04 4.36 -8.80
N ARG A 136 -13.56 3.97 -7.62
CA ARG A 136 -13.32 4.84 -6.47
C ARG A 136 -11.94 4.52 -5.93
N PHE A 137 -11.08 5.53 -5.89
CA PHE A 137 -9.67 5.39 -5.56
C PHE A 137 -9.48 4.94 -4.10
N GLY A 138 -10.17 5.58 -3.16
CA GLY A 138 -10.10 5.20 -1.75
C GLY A 138 -10.67 3.80 -1.50
N ALA A 139 -11.75 3.45 -2.20
CA ALA A 139 -12.32 2.11 -2.12
C ALA A 139 -11.34 1.04 -2.63
N ALA A 140 -10.62 1.28 -3.73
CA ALA A 140 -9.62 0.35 -4.26
C ALA A 140 -8.48 0.08 -3.26
N ILE A 141 -7.98 1.13 -2.60
CA ILE A 141 -6.95 1.01 -1.54
C ILE A 141 -7.48 0.18 -0.38
N ILE A 142 -8.67 0.50 0.15
CA ILE A 142 -9.22 -0.19 1.32
C ILE A 142 -9.62 -1.63 1.02
N MET A 143 -10.09 -1.93 -0.19
CA MET A 143 -10.32 -3.32 -0.62
C MET A 143 -9.01 -4.11 -0.73
N GLY A 144 -7.86 -3.43 -0.92
CA GLY A 144 -6.53 -4.03 -0.92
C GLY A 144 -6.00 -4.36 0.47
N LEU A 145 -6.42 -3.63 1.52
CA LEU A 145 -5.92 -3.81 2.89
C LEU A 145 -6.00 -5.26 3.41
N PRO A 146 -7.08 -6.03 3.21
CA PRO A 146 -7.08 -7.44 3.63
C PRO A 146 -5.97 -8.27 2.98
N VAL A 147 -5.58 -7.96 1.74
CA VAL A 147 -4.48 -8.65 1.05
C VAL A 147 -3.13 -8.19 1.60
N MET A 148 -2.95 -6.89 1.85
CA MET A 148 -1.73 -6.33 2.47
C MET A 148 -1.49 -6.94 3.85
N ILE A 149 -2.52 -6.95 4.70
CA ILE A 149 -2.48 -7.57 6.04
C ILE A 149 -2.19 -9.08 5.94
N LEU A 150 -2.79 -9.76 4.94
CA LEU A 150 -2.57 -11.19 4.76
C LEU A 150 -1.14 -11.50 4.28
N ASP A 151 -0.54 -10.65 3.45
CA ASP A 151 0.85 -10.79 3.02
C ASP A 151 1.79 -10.72 4.22
N GLU A 152 1.68 -9.66 5.03
CA GLU A 152 2.48 -9.52 6.25
C GLU A 152 2.20 -10.62 7.28
N TRP A 153 0.95 -11.05 7.40
CA TRP A 153 0.60 -12.16 8.30
C TRP A 153 1.23 -13.47 7.81
N TYR A 154 1.20 -13.73 6.51
CA TYR A 154 1.76 -14.93 5.91
C TYR A 154 3.29 -14.95 6.04
N GLN A 155 3.93 -13.80 5.83
CA GLN A 155 5.37 -13.64 6.05
C GLN A 155 5.74 -13.91 7.52
N TYR A 156 5.04 -13.25 8.45
CA TYR A 156 5.30 -13.34 9.88
C TYR A 156 5.04 -14.73 10.46
N MET A 157 3.91 -15.36 10.10
CA MET A 157 3.48 -16.62 10.72
C MET A 157 3.98 -17.86 10.00
N ILE A 158 4.21 -17.79 8.68
CA ILE A 158 4.41 -18.98 7.84
C ILE A 158 5.75 -18.97 7.13
N LEU A 159 6.10 -17.91 6.39
CA LEU A 159 7.31 -17.93 5.56
C LEU A 159 8.59 -17.80 6.38
N PHE A 160 8.62 -16.88 7.35
CA PHE A 160 9.83 -16.51 8.07
C PHE A 160 9.62 -16.43 9.59
N PRO A 161 8.98 -17.42 10.24
CA PRO A 161 8.60 -17.34 11.65
C PRO A 161 9.79 -17.22 12.63
N GLU A 162 11.01 -17.58 12.19
CA GLU A 162 12.23 -17.47 13.00
C GLU A 162 13.02 -16.19 12.71
N ASN A 163 12.79 -15.53 11.57
CA ASN A 163 13.58 -14.37 11.14
C ASN A 163 12.82 -13.06 11.35
N ILE A 164 11.50 -13.07 11.15
CA ILE A 164 10.64 -11.91 11.33
C ILE A 164 10.08 -11.97 12.75
N ILE A 165 10.52 -11.06 13.61
CA ILE A 165 10.18 -11.04 15.04
C ILE A 165 9.05 -10.04 15.37
N TYR A 166 8.48 -9.37 14.38
CA TYR A 166 7.30 -8.52 14.56
C TYR A 166 6.45 -8.50 13.28
N PHE A 167 5.16 -8.27 13.44
CA PHE A 167 4.24 -8.05 12.32
C PHE A 167 4.46 -6.65 11.75
N ASP A 168 4.82 -6.56 10.47
CA ASP A 168 5.33 -5.33 9.89
C ASP A 168 4.23 -4.37 9.42
N PHE A 169 3.84 -3.43 10.29
CA PHE A 169 2.92 -2.37 9.92
C PHE A 169 3.53 -1.32 8.98
N ASN A 170 4.87 -1.25 8.89
CA ASN A 170 5.55 -0.34 7.99
C ASN A 170 5.31 -0.79 6.55
N ASP A 171 5.42 -2.08 6.27
CA ASP A 171 5.20 -2.60 4.92
C ASP A 171 3.75 -2.41 4.46
N ILE A 172 2.75 -2.64 5.34
CA ILE A 172 1.35 -2.31 5.03
C ILE A 172 1.18 -0.82 4.67
N LEU A 173 1.87 0.08 5.38
CA LEU A 173 1.82 1.50 5.05
C LEU A 173 2.47 1.78 3.68
N MET A 174 3.55 1.07 3.35
CA MET A 174 4.19 1.18 2.05
C MET A 174 3.29 0.67 0.92
N ASP A 175 2.57 -0.43 1.14
CA ASP A 175 1.59 -0.99 0.22
C ASP A 175 0.46 0.00 -0.09
N VAL A 176 -0.07 0.64 0.96
CA VAL A 176 -1.10 1.69 0.87
C VAL A 176 -0.56 2.88 0.07
N LEU A 177 0.66 3.33 0.35
CA LEU A 177 1.27 4.45 -0.36
C LEU A 177 1.58 4.13 -1.82
N GLY A 178 2.02 2.91 -2.14
CA GLY A 178 2.22 2.45 -3.51
C GLY A 178 0.91 2.38 -4.31
N SER A 179 -0.13 1.83 -3.69
CA SER A 179 -1.49 1.84 -4.22
C SER A 179 -1.96 3.26 -4.53
N ALA A 180 -1.79 4.18 -3.57
CA ALA A 180 -2.16 5.57 -3.73
C ALA A 180 -1.36 6.29 -4.81
N LEU A 181 -0.05 6.01 -4.94
CA LEU A 181 0.82 6.61 -5.95
C LEU A 181 0.32 6.32 -7.36
N LEU A 182 0.01 5.05 -7.65
CA LEU A 182 -0.52 4.66 -8.96
C LEU A 182 -1.89 5.29 -9.21
N LEU A 183 -2.81 5.20 -8.25
CA LEU A 183 -4.16 5.72 -8.39
C LEU A 183 -4.19 7.24 -8.57
N CYS A 184 -3.33 7.98 -7.86
CA CYS A 184 -3.11 9.41 -8.11
C CYS A 184 -2.59 9.65 -9.53
N GLY A 185 -1.67 8.81 -10.01
CA GLY A 185 -1.17 8.87 -11.38
C GLY A 185 -2.24 8.61 -12.43
N MET A 186 -3.13 7.63 -12.20
CA MET A 186 -4.29 7.35 -13.03
C MET A 186 -5.27 8.54 -13.06
N TRP A 187 -5.53 9.16 -11.90
CA TRP A 187 -6.38 10.36 -11.82
C TRP A 187 -5.80 11.56 -12.57
N ILE A 188 -4.48 11.76 -12.47
CA ILE A 188 -3.73 12.73 -13.27
C ILE A 188 -3.84 12.40 -14.77
N GLY A 189 -3.76 11.12 -15.13
CA GLY A 189 -3.94 10.61 -16.50
C GLY A 189 -5.37 10.66 -17.03
N GLY A 190 -6.32 11.25 -16.30
CA GLY A 190 -7.70 11.42 -16.78
C GLY A 190 -8.56 10.17 -16.68
N VAL A 191 -8.25 9.24 -15.77
CA VAL A 191 -9.17 8.17 -15.39
C VAL A 191 -10.32 8.77 -14.57
N ASN A 192 -11.55 8.48 -15.01
CA ASN A 192 -12.77 9.02 -14.41
C ASN A 192 -13.18 8.20 -13.19
N THR A 193 -13.51 8.89 -12.09
CA THR A 193 -14.17 8.27 -10.93
C THR A 193 -15.67 8.16 -11.15
N GLU A 194 -16.33 7.30 -10.39
CA GLU A 194 -17.79 7.30 -10.37
C GLU A 194 -18.33 8.66 -9.87
N ASN A 195 -19.31 9.21 -10.58
CA ASN A 195 -19.72 10.62 -10.41
C ASN A 195 -20.46 10.92 -9.09
N GLN A 196 -20.98 9.91 -8.39
CA GLN A 196 -21.76 10.12 -7.17
C GLN A 196 -21.59 8.97 -6.17
N PRO A 197 -20.45 8.88 -5.48
CA PRO A 197 -20.41 8.06 -4.29
C PRO A 197 -21.44 8.63 -3.31
N GLY A 198 -22.31 7.76 -2.81
CA GLY A 198 -23.29 8.14 -1.78
C GLY A 198 -22.62 8.80 -0.55
N PRO A 199 -23.43 9.22 0.44
CA PRO A 199 -22.93 9.89 1.64
C PRO A 199 -21.73 9.15 2.24
N PHE A 200 -20.70 9.90 2.67
CA PHE A 200 -19.43 9.33 3.13
C PHE A 200 -19.61 8.21 4.17
N TRP A 201 -20.53 8.39 5.12
CA TRP A 201 -20.82 7.45 6.20
C TRP A 201 -21.60 6.19 5.79
N GLN A 202 -22.03 6.10 4.52
CA GLN A 202 -22.75 4.94 3.95
C GLN A 202 -21.86 4.10 3.02
N ARG A 203 -20.59 4.46 2.88
CA ARG A 203 -19.66 3.79 1.98
C ARG A 203 -19.23 2.44 2.56
N SER A 204 -19.30 1.37 1.78
CA SER A 204 -18.98 0.01 2.24
C SER A 204 -17.51 -0.13 2.64
N GLU A 205 -16.60 0.56 1.97
CA GLU A 205 -15.18 0.57 2.33
C GLU A 205 -14.93 1.22 3.71
N LEU A 206 -15.75 2.19 4.13
CA LEU A 206 -15.66 2.74 5.48
C LEU A 206 -16.00 1.69 6.53
N TYR A 207 -17.04 0.88 6.29
CA TYR A 207 -17.42 -0.22 7.18
C TYR A 207 -16.37 -1.32 7.20
N LEU A 208 -15.72 -1.61 6.06
CA LEU A 208 -14.59 -2.54 6.01
C LEU A 208 -13.43 -2.04 6.88
N LEU A 209 -13.01 -0.78 6.71
CA LEU A 209 -11.95 -0.17 7.52
C LEU A 209 -12.31 -0.14 9.01
N ALA A 210 -13.50 0.31 9.35
CA ALA A 210 -13.99 0.34 10.74
C ALA A 210 -14.07 -1.06 11.35
N GLY A 211 -14.49 -2.06 10.57
CA GLY A 211 -14.52 -3.46 10.97
C GLY A 211 -13.13 -4.00 11.31
N MET A 212 -12.10 -3.69 10.49
CA MET A 212 -10.72 -4.08 10.76
C MET A 212 -10.17 -3.41 12.04
N ILE A 213 -10.40 -2.11 12.21
CA ILE A 213 -10.00 -1.38 13.42
C ILE A 213 -10.68 -1.98 14.66
N LEU A 214 -11.99 -2.23 14.58
CA LEU A 214 -12.76 -2.81 15.66
C LEU A 214 -12.29 -4.23 15.99
N LEU A 215 -12.00 -5.05 14.99
CA LEU A 215 -11.46 -6.40 15.19
C LEU A 215 -10.13 -6.36 15.93
N THR A 216 -9.21 -5.48 15.53
CA THR A 216 -7.93 -5.28 16.24
C THR A 216 -8.15 -4.81 17.68
N ALA A 217 -9.04 -3.83 17.89
CA ALA A 217 -9.35 -3.32 19.22
C ALA A 217 -9.99 -4.39 20.14
N ILE A 218 -10.92 -5.19 19.61
CA ILE A 218 -11.52 -6.31 20.34
C ILE A 218 -10.46 -7.37 20.65
N GLY A 219 -9.64 -7.75 19.68
CA GLY A 219 -8.57 -8.72 19.87
C GLY A 219 -7.60 -8.29 20.97
N LEU A 220 -7.17 -7.03 20.96
CA LEU A 220 -6.30 -6.45 21.99
C LEU A 220 -6.97 -6.37 23.38
N SER A 221 -8.23 -5.91 23.44
CA SER A 221 -8.94 -5.74 24.72
C SER A 221 -9.36 -7.06 25.38
N THR A 222 -9.56 -8.10 24.58
CA THR A 222 -9.88 -9.46 25.06
C THR A 222 -8.64 -10.34 25.23
N CYS A 223 -7.44 -9.79 25.06
CA CYS A 223 -6.14 -10.50 25.12
C CYS A 223 -5.96 -11.66 24.13
N HIS A 224 -6.83 -11.74 23.12
CA HIS A 224 -6.64 -12.62 21.97
C HIS A 224 -5.41 -12.18 21.16
N PHE A 225 -5.21 -10.87 21.01
CA PHE A 225 -3.99 -10.31 20.45
C PHE A 225 -3.14 -9.68 21.55
N ALA A 226 -1.86 -10.03 21.60
CA ALA A 226 -0.90 -9.38 22.47
C ALA A 226 -0.04 -8.39 21.67
N ARG A 227 0.13 -7.17 22.20
CA ARG A 227 1.01 -6.17 21.57
C ARG A 227 2.46 -6.62 21.55
N PHE A 228 2.89 -7.26 22.64
CA PHE A 228 4.26 -7.68 22.90
C PHE A 228 4.28 -9.05 23.57
N ALA A 229 5.38 -9.79 23.42
CA ALA A 229 5.54 -11.12 24.02
C ALA A 229 5.31 -11.14 25.55
N PHE A 230 5.77 -10.13 26.29
CA PHE A 230 5.54 -10.06 27.74
C PHE A 230 4.09 -9.74 28.16
N ALA A 231 3.22 -9.40 27.20
CA ALA A 231 1.82 -9.02 27.42
C ALA A 231 0.83 -10.13 27.04
N THR A 232 1.31 -11.35 26.81
CA THR A 232 0.48 -12.53 26.51
C THR A 232 -0.36 -12.96 27.71
N CYS A 233 -1.59 -13.41 27.45
CA CYS A 233 -2.47 -14.09 28.38
C CYS A 233 -2.73 -15.54 27.94
N ASP A 234 -3.45 -16.31 28.75
CA ASP A 234 -3.78 -17.72 28.48
C ASP A 234 -4.55 -17.92 27.15
N ASN A 235 -5.31 -16.91 26.70
CA ASN A 235 -6.10 -16.95 25.47
C ASN A 235 -5.45 -16.20 24.29
N THR A 236 -4.18 -15.78 24.41
CA THR A 236 -3.45 -15.15 23.32
C THR A 236 -3.14 -16.16 22.22
N TRP A 237 -3.51 -15.83 20.98
CA TRP A 237 -3.27 -16.65 19.79
C TRP A 237 -2.46 -15.89 18.72
N PHE A 238 -2.25 -14.57 18.90
CA PHE A 238 -1.39 -13.77 18.04
C PHE A 238 -0.58 -12.76 18.87
N VAL A 239 0.73 -12.73 18.68
CA VAL A 239 1.65 -11.77 19.31
C VAL A 239 2.19 -10.88 18.20
N PHE A 240 1.95 -9.58 18.25
CA PHE A 240 2.39 -8.69 17.18
C PHE A 240 3.90 -8.41 17.18
N SER A 241 4.57 -8.46 18.34
CA SER A 241 6.00 -8.15 18.42
C SER A 241 6.69 -8.95 19.50
N GLN A 242 7.79 -9.57 19.11
CA GLN A 242 8.70 -10.35 19.93
C GLN A 242 10.07 -9.65 20.07
N LEU A 243 10.15 -8.36 19.72
CA LEU A 243 11.35 -7.55 19.94
C LEU A 243 11.72 -7.53 21.43
N ASP A 244 13.02 -7.56 21.74
CA ASP A 244 13.51 -7.48 23.12
C ASP A 244 13.20 -6.12 23.77
N ASN A 245 13.29 -5.03 22.99
CA ASN A 245 13.07 -3.65 23.44
C ASN A 245 11.96 -2.96 22.65
N PRO A 246 10.72 -3.47 22.68
CA PRO A 246 9.66 -3.05 21.76
C PRO A 246 9.08 -1.66 22.07
N ARG A 247 9.57 -1.01 23.12
CA ARG A 247 9.21 0.38 23.49
C ARG A 247 10.20 1.41 22.95
N GLN A 248 11.35 0.98 22.43
CA GLN A 248 12.31 1.89 21.83
C GLN A 248 11.76 2.38 20.48
N PHE A 249 11.86 3.69 20.25
CA PHE A 249 11.45 4.27 18.98
C PHE A 249 12.34 3.76 17.84
N TRP A 250 13.66 3.77 18.03
CA TRP A 250 14.60 3.25 17.07
C TRP A 250 14.95 1.79 17.38
N GLN A 251 14.87 0.95 16.37
CA GLN A 251 15.37 -0.42 16.37
C GLN A 251 16.62 -0.47 15.48
N GLU A 252 17.54 -1.37 15.80
CA GLU A 252 18.72 -1.64 15.01
C GLU A 252 18.63 -3.05 14.44
N HIS A 253 18.74 -3.19 13.11
CA HIS A 253 18.67 -4.50 12.49
C HIS A 253 19.88 -5.35 12.90
N PRO A 254 19.69 -6.55 13.48
CA PRO A 254 20.75 -7.29 14.18
C PRO A 254 21.92 -7.70 13.28
N THR A 255 21.68 -7.88 11.98
CA THR A 255 22.71 -8.33 11.05
C THR A 255 23.28 -7.19 10.20
N HIS A 256 22.66 -6.01 10.16
CA HIS A 256 22.97 -4.98 9.16
C HIS A 256 23.19 -3.58 9.74
N GLY A 257 22.82 -3.35 11.00
CA GLY A 257 22.97 -2.08 11.70
C GLY A 257 22.12 -0.93 11.12
N SER A 258 21.11 -1.22 10.27
CA SER A 258 20.16 -0.18 9.85
C SER A 258 19.35 0.25 11.07
N ILE A 259 19.17 1.56 11.20
CA ILE A 259 18.36 2.16 12.27
C ILE A 259 17.06 2.65 11.66
N TYR A 260 15.94 2.15 12.19
CA TYR A 260 14.60 2.42 11.67
C TYR A 260 13.57 2.32 12.80
N HIS A 261 12.37 2.85 12.57
CA HIS A 261 11.28 2.78 13.53
C HIS A 261 10.32 1.66 13.14
N VAL A 262 10.09 0.73 14.07
CA VAL A 262 9.07 -0.32 13.92
C VAL A 262 7.79 0.18 14.59
N MET A 263 6.74 0.44 13.79
CA MET A 263 5.47 0.90 14.33
C MET A 263 4.84 -0.16 15.25
N PRO A 264 4.57 0.15 16.54
CA PRO A 264 3.80 -0.73 17.41
C PRO A 264 2.36 -0.92 16.89
N PRO A 265 1.64 -1.97 17.31
CA PRO A 265 0.38 -2.34 16.68
C PRO A 265 -0.71 -1.26 16.71
N VAL A 266 -0.77 -0.51 17.80
CA VAL A 266 -1.74 0.59 17.94
C VAL A 266 -1.36 1.76 17.03
N GLU A 267 -0.08 2.10 16.95
CA GLU A 267 0.42 3.16 16.07
C GLU A 267 0.21 2.78 14.61
N GLY A 268 0.66 1.59 14.20
CA GLY A 268 0.50 1.08 12.84
C GLY A 268 -0.96 1.04 12.39
N THR A 269 -1.87 0.59 13.26
CA THR A 269 -3.31 0.60 12.97
C THR A 269 -3.84 2.03 12.77
N ILE A 270 -3.47 2.97 13.64
CA ILE A 270 -3.93 4.37 13.56
C ILE A 270 -3.38 5.05 12.30
N VAL A 271 -2.07 4.94 12.03
CA VAL A 271 -1.42 5.58 10.89
C VAL A 271 -2.00 5.05 9.57
N ASN A 272 -2.07 3.74 9.39
CA ASN A 272 -2.66 3.13 8.20
C ASN A 272 -4.11 3.56 8.00
N SER A 273 -4.90 3.62 9.08
CA SER A 273 -6.31 4.06 9.01
C SER A 273 -6.45 5.52 8.60
N ILE A 274 -5.62 6.42 9.16
CA ILE A 274 -5.63 7.85 8.81
C ILE A 274 -5.27 8.03 7.34
N VAL A 275 -4.25 7.34 6.86
CA VAL A 275 -3.82 7.42 5.45
C VAL A 275 -4.89 6.89 4.52
N CYS A 276 -5.55 5.78 4.86
CA CYS A 276 -6.67 5.26 4.10
C CYS A 276 -7.86 6.24 4.06
N LEU A 277 -8.24 6.82 5.21
CA LEU A 277 -9.29 7.84 5.28
C LEU A 277 -8.94 9.08 4.46
N PHE A 278 -7.68 9.52 4.47
CA PHE A 278 -7.20 10.61 3.64
C PHE A 278 -7.42 10.32 2.14
N TYR A 279 -7.08 9.12 1.66
CA TYR A 279 -7.32 8.77 0.26
C TYR A 279 -8.79 8.51 -0.08
N MET A 280 -9.64 8.13 0.89
CA MET A 280 -11.10 8.13 0.69
C MET A 280 -11.66 9.52 0.39
N LEU A 281 -11.00 10.59 0.84
CA LEU A 281 -11.42 11.95 0.54
C LEU A 281 -11.21 12.32 -0.93
N ILE A 282 -10.32 11.63 -1.66
CA ILE A 282 -10.18 11.82 -3.12
C ILE A 282 -11.53 11.59 -3.80
N ASP A 283 -12.25 10.53 -3.41
CA ASP A 283 -13.56 10.18 -3.96
C ASP A 283 -14.66 11.19 -3.57
N THR A 284 -14.37 12.21 -2.76
CA THR A 284 -15.31 13.29 -2.43
C THR A 284 -14.98 14.60 -3.14
N VAL A 285 -13.82 14.68 -3.79
CA VAL A 285 -13.43 15.87 -4.56
C VAL A 285 -14.33 15.93 -5.78
N GLU A 286 -15.36 16.77 -5.72
CA GLU A 286 -16.38 16.87 -6.77
C GLU A 286 -15.73 17.23 -8.12
N GLU A 287 -15.95 16.36 -9.10
CA GLU A 287 -15.87 16.74 -10.49
C GLU A 287 -17.15 17.52 -10.83
N LYS A 288 -17.19 18.83 -10.52
CA LYS A 288 -18.26 19.69 -11.06
C LYS A 288 -18.06 19.81 -12.58
N THR A 289 -18.69 18.91 -13.32
CA THR A 289 -18.86 18.99 -14.78
C THR A 289 -20.00 19.93 -15.14
#